data_AF-A0A2Z4URG1-F1
#
_entry.id   AF-A0A2Z4URG1-F1
#
_cell.length_a   1.000
_cell.length_b   1.000
_cell.length_c   1.000
_cell.angle_alpha   90.00
_cell.angle_beta   90.00
_cell.angle_gamma   90.00
#
_symmetry.space_group_name_H-M   'P 1'
#
loop_
_entity.id
_entity.type
_entity.pdbx_description
1 polymer ?
#
loop_
_entity_poly.entity_id
_entity_poly.type
_entity_poly.pdbx_seq_one_letter_code
_entity_poly.pdbx_strand_id
1 'polypeptide(L)'
;MNVHPFIEAEKTAGHNVKRACELLKVSRTAYYARRTGTPGLRAVRDAELTEQITAVRQQSRGTYGAPRVHSVLEREGAGCGRRRVARLMRLAGLTGRHRRRRHRTTIPDPHASTRTDLVLRDFQPDFAALDTRWCGDITYVATSEGWLYLATVIDIASRRVVGWATADHLRTELVADALRTACRTRRPAGPVIFHSDRGCQGEFNWSSQHLVIMEVCNGSAEEARVAAAIRCASAVGCG
;
A
#
# COMPACT_ATOMS: atom_id res chain seq x y z
N MET A 1 -1.53 -29.67 -34.97
CA MET A 1 -0.17 -29.80 -35.52
C MET A 1 0.35 -28.40 -35.84
N ASN A 2 1.54 -28.03 -35.39
CA ASN A 2 2.08 -26.69 -35.65
C ASN A 2 2.59 -26.65 -37.11
N VAL A 3 2.04 -25.74 -37.92
CA VAL A 3 2.15 -25.81 -39.40
C VAL A 3 3.57 -25.57 -39.90
N HIS A 4 4.34 -24.73 -39.21
CA HIS A 4 5.71 -24.39 -39.60
C HIS A 4 6.71 -25.55 -39.39
N PRO A 5 6.75 -26.23 -38.23
CA PRO A 5 7.59 -27.42 -38.03
C PRO A 5 7.36 -28.52 -39.06
N PHE A 6 6.11 -28.72 -39.51
CA PHE A 6 5.80 -29.70 -40.56
C PHE A 6 6.43 -29.31 -41.90
N ILE A 7 6.31 -28.04 -42.32
CA ILE A 7 6.93 -27.56 -43.57
C ILE A 7 8.48 -27.67 -43.52
N GLU A 8 9.09 -27.43 -42.35
CA GLU A 8 10.54 -27.65 -42.17
C GLU A 8 10.94 -29.13 -42.25
N ALA A 9 10.13 -30.04 -41.69
CA ALA A 9 10.37 -31.48 -41.76
C ALA A 9 10.28 -31.98 -43.21
N GLU A 10 9.24 -31.57 -43.95
CA GLU A 10 9.07 -31.88 -45.37
C GLU A 10 10.25 -31.35 -46.20
N LYS A 11 10.70 -30.13 -45.92
CA LYS A 11 11.89 -29.57 -46.58
C LYS A 11 13.15 -30.40 -46.30
N THR A 12 13.34 -30.81 -45.04
CA THR A 12 14.51 -31.60 -44.61
C THR A 12 14.51 -32.99 -45.24
N ALA A 13 13.31 -33.57 -45.44
CA ALA A 13 13.10 -34.81 -46.18
C ALA A 13 13.29 -34.65 -47.71
N GLY A 14 13.63 -33.46 -48.21
CA GLY A 14 13.85 -33.18 -49.63
C GLY A 14 12.56 -32.92 -50.41
N HIS A 15 11.42 -32.78 -49.75
CA HIS A 15 10.13 -32.53 -50.40
C HIS A 15 9.94 -31.05 -50.77
N ASN A 16 9.05 -30.80 -51.74
CA ASN A 16 8.82 -29.47 -52.29
C ASN A 16 8.04 -28.58 -51.32
N VAL A 17 8.71 -27.55 -50.80
CA VAL A 17 8.14 -26.52 -49.90
C VAL A 17 6.89 -25.83 -50.48
N LYS A 18 6.82 -25.63 -51.81
CA LYS A 18 5.65 -25.03 -52.46
C LYS A 18 4.42 -25.92 -52.26
N ARG A 19 4.57 -27.23 -52.46
CA ARG A 19 3.49 -28.21 -52.30
C ARG A 19 3.04 -28.32 -50.84
N ALA A 20 3.98 -28.34 -49.90
CA ALA A 20 3.66 -28.33 -48.47
C ALA A 20 2.91 -27.04 -48.05
N CYS A 21 3.35 -25.87 -48.54
CA CYS A 21 2.65 -24.60 -48.31
C CYS A 21 1.23 -24.58 -48.89
N GLU A 22 1.05 -25.10 -50.11
CA GLU A 22 -0.27 -25.19 -50.78
C GLU A 22 -1.23 -26.12 -50.03
N LEU A 23 -0.78 -27.33 -49.67
CA LEU A 23 -1.58 -28.31 -48.92
C LEU A 23 -2.03 -27.77 -47.55
N LEU A 24 -1.16 -27.01 -46.90
CA LEU A 24 -1.42 -26.42 -45.58
C LEU A 24 -2.04 -25.03 -45.63
N LYS A 25 -2.34 -24.50 -46.83
CA LYS A 25 -2.91 -23.16 -47.05
C LYS A 25 -2.08 -22.02 -46.39
N VAL A 26 -0.75 -22.13 -46.44
CA VAL A 26 0.19 -21.11 -45.95
C VAL A 26 0.83 -20.37 -47.13
N SER A 27 0.95 -19.04 -47.02
CA SER A 27 1.71 -18.25 -48.00
C SER A 27 3.20 -18.63 -47.94
N ARG A 28 3.75 -19.05 -49.08
CA ARG A 28 5.19 -19.34 -49.23
C ARG A 28 6.05 -18.14 -48.83
N THR A 29 5.64 -16.93 -49.18
CA THR A 29 6.34 -15.69 -48.82
C THR A 29 6.33 -15.47 -47.31
N ALA A 30 5.19 -15.74 -46.64
CA ALA A 30 5.09 -15.63 -45.18
C ALA A 30 5.93 -16.70 -44.46
N TYR A 31 5.99 -17.93 -45.00
CA TYR A 31 6.86 -18.99 -44.49
C TYR A 31 8.32 -18.57 -44.52
N TYR A 32 8.83 -18.08 -45.65
CA TYR A 32 10.22 -17.63 -45.74
C TYR A 32 10.48 -16.38 -44.90
N ALA A 33 9.59 -15.39 -44.88
CA ALA A 33 9.77 -14.19 -44.03
C ALA A 33 9.88 -14.54 -42.54
N ARG A 34 9.11 -15.52 -42.08
CA ARG A 34 9.20 -16.05 -40.71
C ARG A 34 10.50 -16.81 -40.48
N ARG A 35 10.96 -17.57 -41.47
CA ARG A 35 12.19 -18.36 -41.42
C ARG A 35 13.45 -17.50 -41.45
N THR A 36 13.46 -16.40 -42.20
CA THR A 36 14.57 -15.45 -42.26
C THR A 36 14.61 -14.50 -41.06
N GLY A 37 13.63 -14.59 -40.15
CA GLY A 37 13.53 -13.71 -38.99
C GLY A 37 13.27 -12.25 -39.36
N THR A 38 12.86 -11.97 -40.61
CA THR A 38 12.61 -10.60 -41.07
C THR A 38 11.41 -10.04 -40.31
N PRO A 39 11.58 -8.98 -39.48
CA PRO A 39 10.48 -8.43 -38.73
C PRO A 39 9.42 -7.87 -39.69
N GLY A 40 8.16 -8.20 -39.46
CA GLY A 40 7.06 -7.61 -40.21
C GLY A 40 6.96 -6.10 -39.95
N LEU A 41 6.31 -5.35 -40.85
CA LEU A 41 6.16 -3.89 -40.76
C LEU A 41 5.65 -3.39 -39.39
N ARG A 42 4.77 -4.15 -38.73
CA ARG A 42 4.30 -3.82 -37.38
C ARG A 42 5.41 -3.95 -36.33
N ALA A 43 6.26 -4.96 -36.44
CA ALA A 43 7.37 -5.17 -35.51
C ALA A 43 8.44 -4.08 -35.68
N VAL A 44 8.72 -3.67 -36.92
CA VAL A 44 9.60 -2.52 -37.21
C VAL A 44 9.06 -1.24 -36.56
N ARG A 45 7.80 -0.90 -36.80
CA ARG A 45 7.17 0.28 -36.18
C ARG A 45 7.08 0.21 -34.64
N ASP A 46 6.94 -0.99 -34.08
CA ASP A 46 6.94 -1.18 -32.63
C ASP A 46 8.36 -1.00 -32.06
N ALA A 47 9.41 -1.40 -32.78
CA ALA A 47 10.79 -1.17 -32.39
C ALA A 47 11.13 0.33 -32.42
N GLU A 48 10.82 1.03 -33.52
CA GLU A 48 11.00 2.48 -33.65
C GLU A 48 10.29 3.25 -32.52
N LEU A 49 9.03 2.90 -32.24
CA LEU A 49 8.28 3.53 -31.15
C LEU A 49 8.87 3.19 -29.77
N THR A 50 9.45 2.00 -29.60
CA THR A 50 10.11 1.60 -28.35
C THR A 50 11.38 2.41 -28.10
N GLU A 51 12.12 2.77 -29.15
CA GLU A 51 13.27 3.68 -29.05
C GLU A 51 12.84 5.07 -28.57
N GLN A 52 11.79 5.64 -29.16
CA GLN A 52 11.23 6.94 -28.73
C GLN A 52 10.76 6.89 -27.27
N ILE A 53 10.01 5.85 -26.88
CA ILE A 53 9.59 5.61 -25.49
C ILE A 53 10.80 5.58 -24.55
N THR A 54 11.89 4.94 -24.97
CA THR A 54 13.11 4.80 -24.17
C THR A 54 13.80 6.16 -23.99
N ALA A 55 13.89 6.97 -25.05
CA ALA A 55 14.45 8.31 -25.01
C ALA A 55 13.67 9.23 -24.04
N VAL A 56 12.34 9.27 -24.15
CA VAL A 56 11.48 10.04 -23.25
C VAL A 56 11.69 9.61 -21.79
N ARG A 57 11.80 8.30 -21.55
CA ARG A 57 12.02 7.78 -20.20
C ARG A 57 13.39 8.20 -19.67
N GLN A 58 14.45 8.12 -20.47
CA GLN A 58 15.80 8.56 -20.09
C GLN A 58 15.83 10.05 -19.74
N GLN A 59 15.19 10.90 -20.57
CA GLN A 59 15.06 12.34 -20.31
C GLN A 59 14.33 12.63 -18.99
N SER A 60 13.31 11.82 -18.65
CA SER A 60 12.60 11.90 -17.38
C SER A 60 13.36 11.29 -16.18
N ARG A 61 14.60 10.80 -16.37
CA ARG A 61 15.39 10.05 -15.37
C ARG A 61 14.64 8.83 -14.81
N GLY A 62 13.83 8.18 -15.64
CA GLY A 62 13.05 6.99 -15.27
C GLY A 62 11.81 7.28 -14.41
N THR A 63 11.41 8.54 -14.23
CA THR A 63 10.23 8.89 -13.41
C THR A 63 8.92 8.67 -14.16
N TYR A 64 8.90 8.85 -15.49
CA TYR A 64 7.66 8.79 -16.25
C TYR A 64 7.21 7.35 -16.52
N GLY A 65 5.95 7.07 -16.18
CA GLY A 65 5.24 5.86 -16.59
C GLY A 65 4.44 6.08 -17.88
N ALA A 66 3.78 5.03 -18.37
CA ALA A 66 3.06 5.04 -19.64
C ALA A 66 2.14 6.24 -19.91
N PRO A 67 1.37 6.78 -18.93
CA PRO A 67 0.54 7.96 -19.17
C PRO A 67 1.35 9.22 -19.53
N ARG A 68 2.48 9.45 -18.83
CA ARG A 68 3.34 10.62 -19.05
C ARG A 68 4.24 10.45 -20.27
N VAL A 69 4.67 9.23 -20.55
CA VAL A 69 5.39 8.94 -21.80
C VAL A 69 4.48 9.19 -23.00
N HIS A 70 3.23 8.71 -22.96
CA HIS A 70 2.25 8.96 -24.01
C HIS A 70 2.02 10.46 -24.25
N SER A 71 1.84 11.26 -23.20
CA SER A 71 1.60 12.70 -23.37
C SER A 71 2.82 13.46 -23.91
N VAL A 72 4.03 12.94 -23.74
CA VAL A 72 5.22 13.50 -24.41
C VAL A 72 5.20 13.11 -25.89
N LEU A 73 5.03 11.83 -26.20
CA LEU A 73 4.99 11.32 -27.57
C LEU A 73 3.88 11.98 -28.40
N GLU A 74 2.71 12.20 -27.81
CA GLU A 74 1.59 12.90 -28.47
C GLU A 74 1.93 14.36 -28.81
N ARG A 75 2.64 15.06 -27.91
CA ARG A 75 3.14 16.43 -28.17
C ARG A 75 4.25 16.45 -29.22
N GLU A 76 5.02 15.37 -29.34
CA GLU A 76 6.06 15.18 -30.35
C GLU A 76 5.49 14.66 -31.69
N GLY A 77 4.16 14.52 -31.81
CA GLY A 77 3.49 14.13 -33.05
C GLY A 77 3.43 12.62 -33.30
N ALA A 78 3.87 11.79 -32.36
CA ALA A 78 3.73 10.34 -32.46
C ALA A 78 2.28 9.94 -32.13
N GLY A 79 1.42 9.85 -33.15
CA GLY A 79 0.01 9.45 -33.07
C GLY A 79 -0.20 7.99 -32.67
N CYS A 80 0.20 7.62 -31.45
CA CYS A 80 0.15 6.28 -30.91
C CYS A 80 -0.78 6.21 -29.69
N GLY A 81 -1.63 5.17 -29.62
CA GLY A 81 -2.55 5.05 -28.49
C GLY A 81 -1.85 4.65 -27.17
N ARG A 82 -2.34 5.17 -26.05
CA ARG A 82 -1.84 4.89 -24.68
C ARG A 82 -1.65 3.41 -24.36
N ARG A 83 -2.54 2.52 -24.83
CA ARG A 83 -2.43 1.06 -24.63
C ARG A 83 -1.22 0.47 -25.36
N ARG A 84 -0.87 1.01 -26.53
CA ARG A 84 0.31 0.59 -27.30
C ARG A 84 1.59 0.97 -26.55
N VAL A 85 1.67 2.21 -26.07
CA VAL A 85 2.79 2.69 -25.23
C VAL A 85 2.95 1.79 -23.99
N ALA A 86 1.87 1.53 -23.26
CA ALA A 86 1.90 0.68 -22.08
C ALA A 86 2.35 -0.77 -22.38
N ARG A 87 1.93 -1.33 -23.52
CA ARG A 87 2.37 -2.66 -23.97
C ARG A 87 3.87 -2.66 -24.29
N LEU A 88 4.36 -1.69 -25.07
CA LEU A 88 5.76 -1.61 -25.47
C LEU A 88 6.68 -1.35 -24.28
N MET A 89 6.30 -0.44 -23.37
CA MET A 89 7.03 -0.24 -22.10
C MET A 89 7.17 -1.55 -21.32
N ARG A 90 6.10 -2.34 -21.22
CA ARG A 90 6.14 -3.64 -20.52
C ARG A 90 7.08 -4.62 -21.20
N LEU A 91 7.01 -4.74 -22.52
CA LEU A 91 7.89 -5.63 -23.30
C LEU A 91 9.37 -5.22 -23.18
N ALA A 92 9.65 -3.93 -23.08
CA ALA A 92 10.99 -3.39 -22.90
C ALA A 92 11.45 -3.32 -21.42
N GLY A 93 10.66 -3.82 -20.47
CA GLY A 93 11.00 -3.77 -19.04
C GLY A 93 11.02 -2.35 -18.44
N LEU A 94 10.38 -1.39 -19.10
CA LEU A 94 10.37 0.02 -18.70
C LEU A 94 9.20 0.30 -17.77
N THR A 95 9.52 0.82 -16.59
CA THR A 95 8.53 1.28 -15.61
C THR A 95 8.84 2.71 -15.17
N GLY A 96 7.78 3.45 -14.85
CA GLY A 96 7.89 4.77 -14.24
C GLY A 96 8.11 4.65 -12.73
N ARG A 97 8.98 5.49 -12.18
CA ARG A 97 9.21 5.58 -10.74
C ARG A 97 8.41 6.73 -10.14
N HIS A 98 7.55 6.40 -9.19
CA HIS A 98 6.92 7.41 -8.34
C HIS A 98 7.70 7.52 -7.02
N ARG A 99 8.26 8.70 -6.71
CA ARG A 99 8.86 8.95 -5.41
C ARG A 99 7.72 8.97 -4.39
N ARG A 100 7.65 7.97 -3.49
CA ARG A 100 6.76 8.07 -2.33
C ARG A 100 7.09 9.37 -1.60
N ARG A 101 6.09 10.23 -1.41
CA ARG A 101 6.22 11.44 -0.59
C ARG A 101 6.58 10.94 0.81
N ARG A 102 7.83 11.12 1.24
CA ARG A 102 8.23 10.76 2.60
C ARG A 102 7.61 11.81 3.51
N HIS A 103 6.51 11.46 4.16
CA HIS A 103 6.02 12.23 5.29
C HIS A 103 6.98 11.91 6.45
N ARG A 104 7.56 12.93 7.10
CA ARG A 104 8.37 12.74 8.30
C ARG A 104 7.40 12.42 9.43
N THR A 105 7.07 11.15 9.59
CA THR A 105 6.31 10.63 10.71
C THR A 105 7.27 10.50 11.89
N THR A 106 7.05 11.28 12.95
CA THR A 106 7.59 11.05 14.29
C THR A 106 9.09 11.39 14.46
N ILE A 107 9.41 12.42 15.26
CA ILE A 107 10.77 12.72 15.76
C ILE A 107 10.89 12.14 17.18
N PRO A 108 11.59 11.01 17.38
CA PRO A 108 11.69 10.39 18.70
C PRO A 108 12.11 11.39 19.78
N ASP A 109 11.35 11.44 20.88
CA ASP A 109 11.72 12.22 22.06
C ASP A 109 12.94 11.55 22.74
N PRO A 110 14.10 12.22 22.81
CA PRO A 110 15.31 11.67 23.41
C PRO A 110 15.16 11.34 24.91
N HIS A 111 14.15 11.91 25.58
CA HIS A 111 13.93 11.77 27.02
C HIS A 111 12.78 10.81 27.36
N ALA A 112 12.14 10.18 26.37
CA ALA A 112 11.07 9.23 26.63
C ALA A 112 11.62 7.95 27.26
N SER A 113 11.21 7.65 28.50
CA SER A 113 11.56 6.40 29.18
C SER A 113 11.14 5.17 28.35
N THR A 114 12.02 4.17 28.27
CA THR A 114 11.72 2.89 27.63
C THR A 114 10.76 2.10 28.52
N ARG A 115 9.46 2.19 28.22
CA ARG A 115 8.44 1.41 28.89
C ARG A 115 8.23 0.07 28.19
N THR A 116 7.93 -0.96 28.97
CA THR A 116 7.70 -2.32 28.48
C THR A 116 6.44 -2.36 27.59
N ASP A 117 6.61 -2.88 26.38
CA ASP A 117 5.49 -3.24 25.50
C ASP A 117 4.86 -4.53 26.04
N LEU A 118 3.69 -4.42 26.69
CA LEU A 118 2.96 -5.58 27.23
C LEU A 118 2.19 -6.34 26.14
N VAL A 119 2.06 -5.79 24.94
CA VAL A 119 1.49 -6.48 23.77
C VAL A 119 2.58 -7.25 23.01
N LEU A 120 3.86 -6.98 23.29
CA LEU A 120 5.02 -7.63 22.67
C LEU A 120 4.96 -7.61 21.13
N ARG A 121 4.35 -6.56 20.58
CA ARG A 121 4.00 -6.41 19.16
C ARG A 121 3.19 -7.55 18.55
N ASP A 122 2.52 -8.35 19.37
CA ASP A 122 1.58 -9.36 18.93
C ASP A 122 0.18 -8.75 18.77
N PHE A 123 -0.14 -8.42 17.52
CA PHE A 123 -1.46 -7.92 17.10
C PHE A 123 -2.28 -8.99 16.36
N GLN A 124 -1.99 -10.28 16.58
CA GLN A 124 -2.76 -11.35 15.96
C GLN A 124 -4.17 -11.45 16.57
N PRO A 125 -5.22 -11.60 15.72
CA PRO A 125 -6.56 -11.86 16.21
C PRO A 125 -6.65 -13.19 16.97
N ASP A 126 -7.31 -13.18 18.11
CA ASP A 126 -7.60 -14.36 18.93
C ASP A 126 -8.98 -14.19 19.59
N PHE A 127 -10.00 -14.82 19.04
CA PHE A 127 -11.38 -14.71 19.52
C PHE A 127 -11.59 -15.29 20.93
N ALA A 128 -10.67 -16.09 21.46
CA ALA A 128 -10.74 -16.54 22.86
C ALA A 128 -10.30 -15.46 23.85
N ALA A 129 -9.59 -14.43 23.37
CA ALA A 129 -8.99 -13.37 24.18
C ALA A 129 -9.71 -12.01 24.03
N LEU A 130 -11.03 -12.02 23.77
CA LEU A 130 -11.83 -10.79 23.66
C LEU A 130 -11.67 -9.90 24.89
N ASP A 131 -11.54 -8.61 24.65
CA ASP A 131 -11.49 -7.59 25.70
C ASP A 131 -10.35 -7.80 26.71
N THR A 132 -9.26 -8.45 26.27
CA THR A 132 -8.01 -8.59 27.05
C THR A 132 -6.92 -7.63 26.60
N ARG A 133 -6.89 -7.29 25.30
CA ARG A 133 -5.88 -6.43 24.68
C ARG A 133 -6.54 -5.51 23.66
N TRP A 134 -6.45 -4.22 23.89
CA TRP A 134 -6.91 -3.17 22.99
C TRP A 134 -5.71 -2.39 22.46
N CYS A 135 -5.82 -1.87 21.24
CA CYS A 135 -4.90 -0.88 20.71
C CYS A 135 -5.66 0.39 20.30
N GLY A 136 -4.98 1.53 20.29
CA GLY A 136 -5.57 2.77 19.82
C GLY A 136 -4.63 3.61 18.97
N ASP A 137 -5.24 4.39 18.09
CA ASP A 137 -4.58 5.30 17.16
C ASP A 137 -5.40 6.59 17.04
N ILE A 138 -4.70 7.69 16.72
CA ILE A 138 -5.31 8.97 16.35
C ILE A 138 -5.08 9.22 14.87
N THR A 139 -6.17 9.44 14.13
CA THR A 139 -6.12 9.83 12.73
C THR A 139 -6.74 11.22 12.51
N TYR A 140 -6.44 11.79 11.35
CA TYR A 140 -6.77 13.17 10.98
C TYR A 140 -7.74 13.13 9.82
N VAL A 141 -8.92 13.71 10.00
CA VAL A 141 -9.97 13.81 8.99
C VAL A 141 -10.03 15.26 8.52
N ALA A 142 -9.74 15.48 7.24
CA ALA A 142 -9.88 16.80 6.64
C ALA A 142 -11.37 17.14 6.42
N THR A 143 -11.81 18.30 6.88
CA THR A 143 -13.16 18.83 6.68
C THR A 143 -13.11 20.20 5.99
N SER A 144 -14.26 20.76 5.64
CA SER A 144 -14.36 22.14 5.12
C SER A 144 -14.06 23.21 6.15
N GLU A 145 -14.10 22.87 7.44
CA GLU A 145 -13.94 23.79 8.57
C GLU A 145 -12.56 23.65 9.25
N GLY A 146 -11.76 22.66 8.84
CA GLY A 146 -10.44 22.42 9.40
C GLY A 146 -10.12 20.93 9.53
N TRP A 147 -9.27 20.60 10.50
CA TRP A 147 -8.93 19.22 10.82
C TRP A 147 -9.80 18.72 11.98
N LEU A 148 -10.43 17.56 11.79
CA LEU A 148 -11.06 16.80 12.85
C LEU A 148 -10.15 15.65 13.26
N TYR A 149 -9.87 15.53 14.55
CA TYR A 149 -9.05 14.47 15.12
C TYR A 149 -9.95 13.34 15.59
N LEU A 150 -9.68 12.12 15.15
CA LEU A 150 -10.43 10.91 15.50
C LEU A 150 -9.52 9.96 16.28
N ALA A 151 -9.85 9.73 17.55
CA ALA A 151 -9.24 8.67 18.35
C ALA A 151 -10.08 7.39 18.27
N THR A 152 -9.43 6.25 18.12
CA THR A 152 -10.09 4.94 18.08
C THR A 152 -9.47 3.98 19.09
N VAL A 153 -10.30 3.06 19.59
CA VAL A 153 -9.91 1.92 20.41
C VAL A 153 -10.40 0.68 19.69
N ILE A 154 -9.48 -0.22 19.35
CA ILE A 154 -9.72 -1.46 18.63
C ILE A 154 -9.39 -2.61 19.56
N ASP A 155 -10.31 -3.57 19.67
CA ASP A 155 -10.02 -4.84 20.31
C ASP A 155 -9.17 -5.71 19.38
N ILE A 156 -7.97 -6.08 19.80
CA ILE A 156 -7.01 -6.84 18.97
C ILE A 156 -7.60 -8.20 18.59
N ALA A 157 -8.28 -8.84 19.55
CA ALA A 157 -8.88 -10.16 19.39
C ALA A 157 -9.91 -10.21 18.26
N SER A 158 -10.88 -9.28 18.26
CA SER A 158 -11.96 -9.24 17.27
C SER A 158 -11.72 -8.31 16.07
N ARG A 159 -10.69 -7.46 16.14
CA ARG A 159 -10.44 -6.34 15.21
C ARG A 159 -11.58 -5.33 15.12
N ARG A 160 -12.53 -5.36 16.05
CA ARG A 160 -13.65 -4.40 16.09
C ARG A 160 -13.20 -3.11 16.74
N VAL A 161 -13.65 -1.99 16.19
CA VAL A 161 -13.64 -0.70 16.91
C VAL A 161 -14.61 -0.82 18.09
N VAL A 162 -14.10 -0.65 19.29
CA VAL A 162 -14.85 -0.80 20.54
C VAL A 162 -15.16 0.53 21.20
N GLY A 163 -14.36 1.56 20.90
CA GLY A 163 -14.62 2.94 21.31
C GLY A 163 -13.97 3.90 20.33
N TRP A 164 -14.51 5.11 20.27
CA TRP A 164 -13.96 6.19 19.47
C TRP A 164 -14.45 7.53 20.02
N ALA A 165 -13.73 8.59 19.70
CA ALA A 165 -14.13 9.96 19.97
C ALA A 165 -13.53 10.90 18.92
N THR A 166 -14.13 12.07 18.75
CA THR A 166 -13.66 13.11 17.82
C THR A 166 -13.54 14.44 18.52
N ALA A 167 -12.53 15.23 18.17
CA ALA A 167 -12.35 16.59 18.65
C ALA A 167 -11.69 17.47 17.59
N ASP A 168 -11.75 18.79 17.77
CA ASP A 168 -11.00 19.80 17.01
C ASP A 168 -9.59 20.02 17.57
N HIS A 169 -9.18 19.23 18.56
CA HIS A 169 -7.90 19.31 19.24
C HIS A 169 -7.25 17.94 19.48
N LEU A 170 -5.94 17.92 19.68
CA LEU A 170 -5.17 16.69 19.96
C LEU A 170 -4.91 16.45 21.46
N ARG A 171 -5.75 17.00 22.36
CA ARG A 171 -5.59 16.89 23.82
C ARG A 171 -5.97 15.51 24.38
N THR A 172 -5.67 15.28 25.66
CA THR A 172 -5.83 14.00 26.36
C THR A 172 -7.27 13.55 26.51
N GLU A 173 -8.18 14.50 26.54
CA GLU A 173 -9.61 14.26 26.70
C GLU A 173 -10.15 13.45 25.53
N LEU A 174 -9.67 13.71 24.30
CA LEU A 174 -10.04 12.96 23.11
C LEU A 174 -9.80 11.45 23.29
N VAL A 175 -8.67 11.11 23.91
CA VAL A 175 -8.25 9.75 24.19
C VAL A 175 -9.07 9.13 25.31
N ALA A 176 -9.22 9.89 26.41
CA ALA A 176 -9.98 9.46 27.56
C ALA A 176 -11.43 9.16 27.16
N ASP A 177 -12.02 9.97 26.28
CA ASP A 177 -13.38 9.78 25.79
C ASP A 177 -13.52 8.55 24.89
N ALA A 178 -12.53 8.26 24.04
CA ALA A 178 -12.51 7.03 23.25
C ALA A 178 -12.43 5.78 24.16
N LEU A 179 -11.60 5.82 25.21
CA LEU A 179 -11.48 4.74 26.20
C LEU A 179 -12.73 4.57 27.07
N ARG A 180 -13.33 5.68 27.54
CA ARG A 180 -14.62 5.67 28.26
C ARG A 180 -15.70 5.02 27.40
N THR A 181 -15.77 5.38 26.12
CA THR A 181 -16.71 4.80 25.16
C THR A 181 -16.46 3.30 24.98
N ALA A 182 -15.19 2.88 24.92
CA ALA A 182 -14.82 1.45 24.85
C ALA A 182 -15.27 0.66 26.08
N CYS A 183 -14.99 1.17 27.28
CA CYS A 183 -15.39 0.53 28.53
C CYS A 183 -16.92 0.45 28.67
N ARG A 184 -17.65 1.51 28.28
CA ARG A 184 -19.12 1.51 28.29
C ARG A 184 -19.71 0.47 27.33
N THR A 185 -19.10 0.35 26.15
CA THR A 185 -19.56 -0.56 25.09
C THR A 185 -19.26 -2.01 25.43
N ARG A 186 -18.06 -2.31 25.96
CA ARG A 186 -17.58 -3.68 26.15
C ARG A 186 -17.76 -4.22 27.57
N ARG A 187 -17.78 -3.35 28.58
CA ARG A 187 -17.89 -3.72 30.01
C ARG A 187 -17.01 -4.94 30.36
N PRO A 188 -15.69 -4.84 30.14
CA PRO A 188 -14.79 -5.98 30.34
C PRO A 188 -14.89 -6.52 31.78
N ALA A 189 -14.91 -7.84 31.92
CA ALA A 189 -15.03 -8.50 33.22
C ALA A 189 -13.74 -8.43 34.05
N GLY A 190 -12.62 -8.05 33.43
CA GLY A 190 -11.31 -8.00 34.05
C GLY A 190 -10.42 -6.92 33.43
N PRO A 191 -9.16 -6.84 33.88
CA PRO A 191 -8.22 -5.85 33.39
C PRO A 191 -7.84 -6.09 31.93
N VAL A 192 -7.79 -5.01 31.16
CA VAL A 192 -7.52 -4.94 29.72
C VAL A 192 -6.19 -4.23 29.49
N ILE A 193 -5.32 -4.80 28.67
CA ILE A 193 -4.09 -4.13 28.25
C ILE A 193 -4.44 -3.15 27.14
N PHE A 194 -4.14 -1.86 27.31
CA PHE A 194 -4.29 -0.88 26.24
C PHE A 194 -2.93 -0.45 25.70
N HIS A 195 -2.76 -0.57 24.38
CA HIS A 195 -1.55 -0.20 23.65
C HIS A 195 -1.79 1.01 22.75
N SER A 196 -0.92 2.01 22.84
CA SER A 196 -0.87 3.12 21.88
C SER A 196 0.51 3.18 21.24
N ASP A 197 0.52 3.33 19.93
CA ASP A 197 1.74 3.59 19.19
C ASP A 197 2.25 5.00 19.48
N ARG A 198 3.58 5.17 19.55
CA ARG A 198 4.21 6.48 19.78
C ARG A 198 4.04 7.40 18.57
N GLY A 199 2.93 8.12 18.52
CA GLY A 199 2.81 9.32 17.71
C GLY A 199 3.35 10.51 18.49
N CYS A 200 4.62 10.88 18.33
CA CYS A 200 5.04 12.21 18.75
C CYS A 200 4.61 13.20 17.66
N GLN A 201 3.61 14.00 17.98
CA GLN A 201 3.12 15.06 17.12
C GLN A 201 3.38 16.36 17.87
N GLY A 202 4.50 17.02 17.55
CA GLY A 202 4.81 18.43 17.85
C GLY A 202 4.90 18.91 19.29
N GLU A 203 4.16 18.32 20.23
CA GLU A 203 3.98 18.72 21.64
C GLU A 203 3.20 17.65 22.43
N PHE A 204 2.68 16.61 21.76
CA PHE A 204 1.87 15.56 22.38
C PHE A 204 2.62 14.23 22.44
N ASN A 205 2.88 13.75 23.65
CA ASN A 205 3.50 12.47 23.92
C ASN A 205 2.54 11.61 24.77
N TRP A 206 1.80 10.70 24.11
CA TRP A 206 0.87 9.76 24.77
C TRP A 206 1.51 8.99 25.93
N SER A 207 2.79 8.64 25.79
CA SER A 207 3.52 7.87 26.81
C SER A 207 3.85 8.68 28.07
N SER A 208 3.86 10.01 27.97
CA SER A 208 4.15 10.91 29.11
C SER A 208 2.95 11.18 30.02
N GLN A 209 1.74 10.78 29.62
CA GLN A 209 0.49 11.09 30.35
C GLN A 209 -0.03 9.94 31.22
N HIS A 210 0.85 9.06 31.69
CA HIS A 210 0.43 7.97 32.57
C HIS A 210 0.10 8.40 34.00
N LEU A 211 0.43 9.63 34.40
CA LEU A 211 -0.12 10.21 35.62
C LEU A 211 -1.59 10.66 35.45
N VAL A 212 -2.04 10.92 34.21
CA VAL A 212 -3.34 11.53 33.94
C VAL A 212 -4.44 10.48 33.72
N ILE A 213 -4.16 9.25 33.29
CA ILE A 213 -5.21 8.20 33.24
C ILE A 213 -5.61 7.74 34.66
N MET A 214 -4.72 7.87 35.66
CA MET A 214 -5.07 7.68 37.07
C MET A 214 -5.77 8.91 37.69
N GLU A 215 -5.44 10.14 37.27
CA GLU A 215 -6.07 11.38 37.82
C GLU A 215 -7.36 11.84 37.13
N VAL A 216 -7.60 11.50 35.85
CA VAL A 216 -8.83 11.87 35.11
C VAL A 216 -10.06 11.11 35.63
N CYS A 217 -9.87 10.13 36.52
CA CYS A 217 -10.94 9.30 37.06
C CYS A 217 -11.39 9.67 38.49
N ASN A 218 -11.08 10.88 38.96
CA ASN A 218 -11.39 11.31 40.33
C ASN A 218 -12.80 11.92 40.53
N GLY A 219 -13.71 11.81 39.56
CA GLY A 219 -15.03 12.46 39.63
C GLY A 219 -16.22 11.55 39.98
N SER A 220 -16.19 10.27 39.59
CA SER A 220 -17.37 9.39 39.76
C SER A 220 -17.04 7.89 39.88
N ALA A 221 -17.95 7.12 40.49
CA ALA A 221 -17.81 5.67 40.67
C ALA A 221 -17.70 4.86 39.35
N GLU A 222 -18.14 5.44 38.22
CA GLU A 222 -17.98 4.86 36.88
C GLU A 222 -16.55 5.00 36.37
N GLU A 223 -15.87 6.10 36.70
CA GLU A 223 -14.49 6.36 36.28
C GLU A 223 -13.48 5.51 37.05
N ALA A 224 -13.70 5.27 38.34
CA ALA A 224 -12.88 4.34 39.13
C ALA A 224 -12.89 2.90 38.56
N ARG A 225 -14.01 2.47 37.96
CA ARG A 225 -14.12 1.16 37.28
C ARG A 225 -13.35 1.13 35.97
N VAL A 226 -13.32 2.23 35.22
CA VAL A 226 -12.53 2.37 33.98
C VAL A 226 -11.03 2.34 34.29
N ALA A 227 -10.60 3.06 35.34
CA ALA A 227 -9.21 3.06 35.79
C ALA A 227 -8.74 1.69 36.29
N ALA A 228 -9.59 0.95 37.01
CA ALA A 228 -9.28 -0.40 37.47
C ALA A 228 -9.22 -1.44 36.33
N ALA A 229 -9.96 -1.20 35.25
CA ALA A 229 -10.08 -2.12 34.13
C ALA A 229 -8.98 -1.94 33.07
N ILE A 230 -8.13 -0.91 33.10
CA ILE A 230 -7.13 -0.68 32.04
C ILE A 230 -5.70 -0.72 32.61
N ARG A 231 -4.88 -1.62 32.08
CA ARG A 231 -3.42 -1.65 32.24
C ARG A 231 -2.76 -1.12 30.98
N CYS A 232 -2.29 0.12 31.01
CA CYS A 232 -1.71 0.73 29.82
C CYS A 232 -0.24 0.30 29.60
N ALA A 233 0.06 -0.08 28.35
CA ALA A 233 1.39 -0.39 27.84
C ALA A 233 1.74 0.59 26.71
N SER A 234 3.03 0.83 26.47
CA SER A 234 3.47 1.67 25.35
C SER A 234 4.62 1.01 24.59
N ALA A 235 4.60 1.12 23.26
CA ALA A 235 5.59 0.50 22.39
C ALA A 235 7.01 1.02 22.63
N VAL A 236 7.98 0.10 22.74
CA VAL A 236 9.41 0.38 22.49
C VAL A 236 9.55 0.72 21.01
N GLY A 237 10.00 1.95 20.72
CA GLY A 237 10.23 2.41 19.34
C GLY A 237 11.27 1.53 18.65
N CYS A 238 10.95 1.12 17.42
CA CYS A 238 11.90 0.45 16.53
C CYS A 238 13.10 1.36 16.23
N GLY A 239 14.31 0.78 16.24
CA GLY A 239 15.48 1.34 15.55
C GLY A 239 15.37 1.27 14.03
#